data_AF-A0A1S3BYD0-F1
#
_entry.id   AF-A0A1S3BYD0-F1
#
_cell.length_a   1.000
_cell.length_b   1.000
_cell.length_c   1.000
_cell.angle_alpha   90.00
_cell.angle_beta   90.00
_cell.angle_gamma   90.00
#
_symmetry.space_group_name_H-M   'P 1'
#
loop_
_entity.id
_entity.type
_entity.pdbx_description
1 polymer ?
#
loop_
_entity_poly.entity_id
_entity_poly.type
_entity_poly.pdbx_seq_one_letter_code
_entity_poly.pdbx_strand_id
1 'polypeptide(L)'
;MEEFLVAVLSMLLVVALVPLFLWRRYQDSRSGHAHEDEDQVPQRETVVRATGGGRRMRRRPAMAASSSNAGAFVEDNADGSDDEIAAEEYHGGRVLKKKEKKRQEREAQRQAEQASRDSRLTKQDRYAEIRRKKDEEREEQERLLEEEAKARKAKEEEAAALEFEKWKGAFSVDAEGTTEAEVEGGNQDLLTAFVEYIKSHKCVPLEDLAAEFKLRTQECINRITSLESMDIASNANCHSDRTNAQIL
;
A
#
# COMPACT_ATOMS: atom_id res chain seq x y z
N MET A 1 12.80 -35.19 -14.79
CA MET A 1 11.79 -34.22 -15.26
C MET A 1 10.66 -34.12 -14.25
N GLU A 2 10.08 -35.24 -13.83
CA GLU A 2 8.97 -35.29 -12.86
C GLU A 2 9.32 -34.71 -11.48
N GLU A 3 10.48 -35.05 -10.92
CA GLU A 3 10.98 -34.48 -9.65
C GLU A 3 11.11 -32.95 -9.65
N PHE A 4 11.55 -32.37 -10.78
CA PHE A 4 11.64 -30.92 -10.95
C PHE A 4 10.25 -30.28 -11.05
N LEU A 5 9.30 -30.94 -11.74
CA LEU A 5 7.92 -30.47 -11.82
C LEU A 5 7.24 -30.51 -10.44
N VAL A 6 7.46 -31.56 -9.65
CA VAL A 6 6.94 -31.66 -8.27
C VAL A 6 7.55 -30.58 -7.37
N ALA A 7 8.86 -30.32 -7.49
CA ALA A 7 9.51 -29.26 -6.74
C ALA A 7 8.97 -27.87 -7.10
N VAL A 8 8.76 -27.58 -8.39
CA VAL A 8 8.20 -26.30 -8.84
C VAL A 8 6.74 -26.14 -8.41
N LEU A 9 5.91 -27.19 -8.53
CA LEU A 9 4.51 -27.16 -8.10
C LEU A 9 4.37 -26.98 -6.59
N SER A 10 5.21 -27.64 -5.79
CA SER A 10 5.20 -27.47 -4.33
C SER A 10 5.63 -26.06 -3.91
N MET A 11 6.63 -25.48 -4.59
CA MET A 11 7.08 -24.10 -4.34
C MET A 11 5.96 -23.09 -4.66
N LEU A 12 5.30 -23.24 -5.82
CA LEU A 12 4.17 -22.39 -6.21
C LEU A 12 3.01 -22.50 -5.21
N LEU A 13 2.73 -23.69 -4.71
CA LEU A 13 1.68 -23.93 -3.72
C LEU A 13 1.99 -23.22 -2.40
N VAL A 14 3.22 -23.30 -1.91
CA VAL A 14 3.65 -22.58 -0.70
C VAL A 14 3.57 -21.06 -0.90
N VAL A 15 4.04 -20.56 -2.04
CA VAL A 15 3.98 -19.13 -2.38
C VAL A 15 2.55 -18.62 -2.51
N ALA A 16 1.59 -19.46 -2.92
CA ALA A 16 0.18 -19.10 -2.96
C ALA A 16 -0.48 -19.18 -1.57
N LEU A 17 -0.14 -20.19 -0.75
CA LEU A 17 -0.76 -20.40 0.55
C LEU A 17 -0.26 -19.44 1.63
N VAL A 18 1.02 -19.05 1.63
CA VAL A 18 1.58 -18.13 2.62
C VAL A 18 0.87 -16.76 2.66
N PRO A 19 0.70 -16.03 1.54
CA PRO A 19 -0.01 -14.76 1.55
C PRO A 19 -1.49 -14.95 1.88
N LEU A 20 -2.15 -16.02 1.40
CA LEU A 20 -3.54 -16.32 1.74
C LEU A 20 -3.72 -16.60 3.24
N PHE A 21 -2.79 -17.34 3.85
CA PHE A 21 -2.81 -17.65 5.28
C PHE A 21 -2.56 -16.40 6.13
N LEU A 22 -1.62 -15.56 5.73
CA LEU A 22 -1.37 -14.28 6.38
C LEU A 22 -2.57 -13.33 6.24
N TRP A 23 -3.22 -13.31 5.07
CA TRP A 23 -4.39 -12.49 4.83
C TRP A 23 -5.62 -12.97 5.61
N ARG A 24 -5.82 -14.30 5.70
CA ARG A 24 -6.87 -14.90 6.53
C ARG A 24 -6.63 -14.64 8.01
N ARG A 25 -5.39 -14.75 8.50
CA ARG A 25 -5.03 -14.42 9.88
C ARG A 25 -5.24 -12.93 10.18
N TYR A 26 -4.96 -12.07 9.22
CA TYR A 26 -5.22 -10.63 9.33
C TYR A 26 -6.71 -10.33 9.37
N GLN A 27 -7.53 -11.03 8.57
CA GLN A 27 -9.00 -10.92 8.60
C GLN A 27 -9.60 -11.43 9.91
N ASP A 28 -9.14 -12.57 10.45
CA ASP A 28 -9.59 -13.09 11.75
C ASP A 28 -9.21 -12.15 12.92
N SER A 29 -8.08 -11.43 12.80
CA SER A 29 -7.71 -10.38 13.76
C SER A 29 -8.59 -9.13 13.65
N ARG A 30 -9.20 -8.91 12.48
CA ARG A 30 -10.05 -7.75 12.18
C ARG A 30 -11.53 -8.02 12.54
N SER A 31 -12.00 -9.26 12.39
CA SER A 31 -13.34 -9.67 12.84
C SER A 31 -13.47 -9.71 14.37
N GLY A 32 -12.36 -9.94 15.09
CA GLY A 32 -12.31 -9.80 16.55
C GLY A 32 -12.43 -8.36 17.07
N HIS A 33 -12.22 -7.35 16.21
CA HIS A 33 -12.26 -5.93 16.59
C HIS A 33 -13.41 -5.15 15.92
N ALA A 34 -14.22 -5.80 15.09
CA ALA A 34 -15.29 -5.17 14.32
C ALA A 34 -16.67 -5.18 15.02
N HIS A 35 -16.76 -5.64 16.28
CA HIS A 35 -18.01 -5.67 17.04
C HIS A 35 -18.06 -4.69 18.23
N GLU A 36 -17.13 -3.71 18.30
CA GLU A 36 -17.14 -2.69 19.36
C GLU A 36 -17.18 -1.23 18.86
N ASP A 37 -17.07 -0.98 17.55
CA ASP A 37 -17.01 0.39 17.00
C ASP A 37 -18.16 0.70 16.02
N GLU A 38 -19.41 0.61 16.49
CA GLU A 38 -20.52 1.39 15.92
C GLU A 38 -21.01 2.37 16.98
N ASP A 39 -20.40 3.56 17.01
CA ASP A 39 -21.08 4.83 17.30
C ASP A 39 -20.05 5.97 17.25
N GLN A 40 -19.93 6.63 16.10
CA GLN A 40 -20.00 8.11 15.99
C GLN A 40 -19.73 8.61 14.56
N VAL A 41 -20.75 9.25 14.01
CA VAL A 41 -20.79 9.98 12.74
C VAL A 41 -20.10 11.34 12.88
N PRO A 42 -19.31 11.84 11.90
CA PRO A 42 -18.72 13.17 11.97
C PRO A 42 -19.70 14.22 11.39
N GLN A 43 -20.34 15.02 12.25
CA GLN A 43 -21.03 16.24 11.81
C GLN A 43 -20.03 17.40 11.69
N ARG A 44 -19.96 17.97 10.49
CA ARG A 44 -19.30 19.24 10.17
C ARG A 44 -20.24 20.39 10.50
N GLU A 45 -19.82 21.32 11.35
CA GLU A 45 -20.29 22.72 11.43
C GLU A 45 -19.20 23.54 12.16
N THR A 46 -18.42 24.34 11.41
CA THR A 46 -18.50 25.81 11.33
C THR A 46 -18.09 26.57 12.61
N VAL A 47 -17.05 27.41 12.42
CA VAL A 47 -16.89 28.76 13.02
C VAL A 47 -16.29 28.87 14.44
N VAL A 48 -15.06 29.41 14.44
CA VAL A 48 -14.48 30.44 15.34
C VAL A 48 -13.99 30.04 16.75
N ARG A 49 -12.66 29.92 16.84
CA ARG A 49 -11.74 30.53 17.82
C ARG A 49 -12.36 31.04 19.14
N ALA A 50 -12.05 30.37 20.25
CA ALA A 50 -11.57 31.03 21.47
C ALA A 50 -10.94 30.02 22.44
N THR A 51 -9.82 30.44 22.99
CA THR A 51 -9.11 29.93 24.15
C THR A 51 -10.01 29.76 25.38
N GLY A 52 -9.93 28.62 26.09
CA GLY A 52 -10.47 28.55 27.46
C GLY A 52 -10.76 27.15 28.00
N GLY A 53 -9.95 26.73 28.97
CA GLY A 53 -10.33 25.97 30.18
C GLY A 53 -11.29 24.77 30.09
N GLY A 54 -10.81 23.58 30.46
CA GLY A 54 -11.66 22.42 30.76
C GLY A 54 -10.97 21.39 31.65
N ARG A 55 -11.01 21.62 32.98
CA ARG A 55 -10.52 20.69 34.01
C ARG A 55 -11.31 19.38 34.01
N ARG A 56 -10.62 18.24 34.06
CA ARG A 56 -11.21 16.93 34.37
C ARG A 56 -11.75 16.92 35.80
N MET A 57 -13.07 16.76 35.89
CA MET A 57 -13.89 16.63 37.09
C MET A 57 -13.51 15.36 37.87
N ARG A 58 -12.90 15.50 39.05
CA ARG A 58 -12.76 14.40 40.02
C ARG A 58 -13.99 14.40 40.92
N ARG A 59 -14.85 13.40 40.78
CA ARG A 59 -16.05 13.19 41.61
C ARG A 59 -15.65 13.11 43.09
N ARG A 60 -16.23 13.98 43.93
CA ARG A 60 -16.43 13.78 45.38
C ARG A 60 -17.83 13.18 45.59
N PRO A 61 -18.07 12.33 46.59
CA PRO A 61 -19.41 12.21 47.16
C PRO A 61 -19.68 13.40 48.08
N ALA A 62 -20.88 13.96 47.92
CA ALA A 62 -21.42 15.06 48.69
C ALA A 62 -21.86 14.62 50.09
N MET A 63 -21.77 15.51 51.08
CA MET A 63 -22.93 15.98 51.85
C MET A 63 -22.55 17.13 52.81
N ALA A 64 -23.35 18.22 52.69
CA ALA A 64 -23.74 19.24 53.67
C ALA A 64 -22.63 20.04 54.43
N ALA A 65 -22.63 21.38 54.52
CA ALA A 65 -23.62 22.38 54.16
C ALA A 65 -22.96 23.76 53.93
N SER A 66 -23.56 24.52 53.01
CA SER A 66 -23.75 25.99 52.88
C SER A 66 -23.25 26.87 54.03
N SER A 67 -22.71 28.09 53.87
CA SER A 67 -22.95 29.10 52.82
C SER A 67 -21.87 30.21 52.85
N SER A 68 -21.52 30.72 51.66
CA SER A 68 -21.18 32.12 51.31
C SER A 68 -20.53 33.05 52.36
N ASN A 69 -19.33 33.60 52.08
CA ASN A 69 -19.20 34.87 51.36
C ASN A 69 -17.74 35.25 51.10
N ALA A 70 -17.54 35.96 50.00
CA ALA A 70 -16.28 36.54 49.56
C ALA A 70 -15.82 37.71 50.44
N GLY A 71 -14.49 37.87 50.50
CA GLY A 71 -13.78 39.14 50.63
C GLY A 71 -14.21 40.11 51.74
N ALA A 72 -13.44 40.13 52.83
CA ALA A 72 -13.32 41.31 53.68
C ALA A 72 -11.83 41.54 53.99
N PHE A 73 -11.33 42.67 53.49
CA PHE A 73 -10.16 43.38 54.01
C PHE A 73 -10.40 43.65 55.50
N VAL A 74 -9.56 43.10 56.39
CA VAL A 74 -9.47 43.50 57.80
C VAL A 74 -8.00 43.39 58.24
N GLU A 75 -7.44 44.56 58.51
CA GLU A 75 -6.30 44.82 59.38
C GLU A 75 -6.65 44.40 60.82
N ASP A 76 -5.79 43.63 61.49
CA ASP A 76 -5.77 43.42 62.96
C ASP A 76 -4.40 42.77 63.28
N ASN A 77 -3.37 43.44 63.82
CA ASN A 77 -3.21 44.02 65.17
C ASN A 77 -3.66 43.12 66.34
N ALA A 78 -2.82 42.15 66.71
CA ALA A 78 -2.64 41.65 68.09
C ALA A 78 -1.41 40.72 68.06
N ASP A 79 -0.29 41.02 68.72
CA ASP A 79 -0.16 40.85 70.16
C ASP A 79 1.05 41.67 70.63
N GLY A 80 0.75 42.81 71.25
CA GLY A 80 1.66 43.49 72.15
C GLY A 80 1.36 43.00 73.56
N SER A 81 2.35 42.40 74.20
CA SER A 81 2.43 42.37 75.66
C SER A 81 3.82 42.87 76.03
N ASP A 82 3.86 44.19 76.19
CA ASP A 82 4.82 44.92 76.99
C ASP A 82 4.33 44.78 78.44
N ASP A 83 5.06 44.02 79.26
CA ASP A 83 5.06 44.19 80.71
C ASP A 83 6.34 43.57 81.30
N GLU A 84 7.02 44.41 82.09
CA GLU A 84 8.07 44.12 83.06
C GLU A 84 9.52 43.92 82.59
N ILE A 85 10.14 45.09 82.42
CA ILE A 85 11.56 45.40 82.63
C ILE A 85 11.99 44.92 84.03
N ALA A 86 12.39 43.65 84.19
CA ALA A 86 13.13 43.18 85.39
C ALA A 86 13.90 41.84 85.24
N ALA A 87 14.07 41.27 84.04
CA ALA A 87 14.75 39.97 83.87
C ALA A 87 15.65 39.89 82.62
N GLU A 88 16.33 41.00 82.30
CA GLU A 88 16.84 41.28 80.95
C GLU A 88 18.11 40.52 80.54
N GLU A 89 18.85 39.88 81.44
CA GLU A 89 20.13 39.25 81.03
C GLU A 89 20.06 37.75 80.74
N TYR A 90 19.10 36.99 81.32
CA TYR A 90 19.07 35.52 81.18
C TYR A 90 18.10 35.01 80.10
N HIS A 91 17.09 35.79 79.73
CA HIS A 91 16.05 35.38 78.77
C HIS A 91 16.36 35.79 77.31
N GLY A 92 17.09 36.88 77.08
CA GLY A 92 17.48 37.34 75.74
C GLY A 92 18.36 36.32 74.99
N GLY A 93 19.30 35.67 75.68
CA GLY A 93 20.16 34.64 75.09
C GLY A 93 19.42 33.39 74.62
N ARG A 94 18.28 33.03 75.25
CA ARG A 94 17.44 31.89 74.83
C ARG A 94 16.59 32.22 73.61
N VAL A 95 16.08 33.46 73.51
CA VAL A 95 15.28 33.92 72.38
C VAL A 95 16.15 34.07 71.11
N LEU A 96 17.37 34.60 71.23
CA LEU A 96 18.31 34.69 70.11
C LEU A 96 18.71 33.31 69.58
N LYS A 97 19.02 32.35 70.46
CA LYS A 97 19.29 30.95 70.09
C LYS A 97 18.10 30.28 69.39
N LYS A 98 16.85 30.57 69.81
CA LYS A 98 15.63 30.08 69.16
C LYS A 98 15.43 30.67 67.76
N LYS A 99 15.72 31.97 67.58
CA LYS A 99 15.65 32.66 66.28
C LYS A 99 16.70 32.13 65.31
N GLU A 100 17.92 31.88 65.78
CA GLU A 100 19.00 31.31 64.99
C GLU A 100 18.71 29.87 64.58
N LYS A 101 18.22 29.03 65.51
CA LYS A 101 17.78 27.65 65.19
C LYS A 101 16.66 27.63 64.15
N LYS A 102 15.67 28.53 64.24
CA LYS A 102 14.60 28.68 63.24
C LYS A 102 15.13 29.11 61.87
N ARG A 103 16.16 29.97 61.82
CA ARG A 103 16.81 30.38 60.57
C ARG A 103 17.58 29.21 59.94
N GLN A 104 18.33 28.46 60.74
CA GLN A 104 19.05 27.26 60.30
C GLN A 104 18.10 26.18 59.79
N GLU A 105 16.97 25.95 60.47
CA GLU A 105 15.94 25.00 60.03
C GLU A 105 15.30 25.42 58.69
N ARG A 106 15.00 26.71 58.51
CA ARG A 106 14.48 27.24 57.24
C ARG A 106 15.50 27.17 56.09
N GLU A 107 16.79 27.30 56.39
CA GLU A 107 17.87 27.13 55.42
C GLU A 107 18.07 25.65 55.06
N ALA A 108 18.04 24.75 56.05
CA ALA A 108 18.07 23.30 55.83
C ALA A 108 16.87 22.82 55.03
N GLN A 109 15.66 23.34 55.28
CA GLN A 109 14.47 23.02 54.50
C GLN A 109 14.60 23.46 53.05
N ARG A 110 15.14 24.66 52.79
CA ARG A 110 15.39 25.15 51.42
C ARG A 110 16.44 24.31 50.70
N GLN A 111 17.51 23.90 51.38
CA GLN A 111 18.53 23.03 50.81
C GLN A 111 17.98 21.62 50.51
N ALA A 112 17.17 21.05 51.40
CA ALA A 112 16.51 19.76 51.17
C ALA A 112 15.54 19.81 49.98
N GLU A 113 14.79 20.91 49.84
CA GLU A 113 13.89 21.12 48.70
C GLU A 113 14.67 21.31 47.39
N GLN A 114 15.77 22.06 47.40
CA GLN A 114 16.65 22.23 46.23
C GLN A 114 17.28 20.90 45.82
N ALA A 115 17.85 20.14 46.77
CA ALA A 115 18.40 18.81 46.49
C ALA A 115 17.34 17.84 45.93
N SER A 116 16.09 17.92 46.42
CA SER A 116 14.98 17.14 45.89
C SER A 116 14.65 17.54 44.44
N ARG A 117 14.58 18.85 44.14
CA ARG A 117 14.33 19.37 42.79
C ARG A 117 15.45 18.99 41.83
N ASP A 118 16.71 19.15 42.22
CA ASP A 118 17.87 18.82 41.40
C ASP A 118 17.94 17.31 41.14
N SER A 119 17.62 16.47 42.13
CA SER A 119 17.54 15.01 41.93
C SER A 119 16.44 14.60 40.94
N ARG A 120 15.37 15.39 40.83
CA ARG A 120 14.27 15.16 39.89
C ARG A 120 14.63 15.63 38.49
N LEU A 121 15.26 16.80 38.38
CA LEU A 121 15.75 17.36 37.12
C LEU A 121 16.82 16.47 36.50
N THR A 122 17.85 16.09 37.25
CA THR A 122 18.92 15.19 36.77
C THR A 122 18.38 13.85 36.25
N LYS A 123 17.38 13.26 36.91
CA LYS A 123 16.70 12.06 36.39
C LYS A 123 15.94 12.34 35.11
N GLN A 124 15.17 13.43 35.06
CA GLN A 124 14.41 13.83 33.87
C GLN A 124 15.33 14.09 32.68
N ASP A 125 16.43 14.82 32.88
CA ASP A 125 17.43 15.12 31.85
C ASP A 125 18.09 13.84 31.35
N ARG A 126 18.44 12.90 32.24
CA ARG A 126 18.98 11.59 31.84
C ARG A 126 18.00 10.80 30.97
N TYR A 127 16.71 10.78 31.31
CA TYR A 127 15.70 10.10 30.49
C TYR A 127 15.46 10.81 29.16
N ALA A 128 15.50 12.15 29.14
CA ALA A 128 15.38 12.92 27.91
C ALA A 128 16.57 12.67 26.99
N GLU A 129 17.80 12.65 27.50
CA GLU A 129 19.00 12.38 26.72
C GLU A 129 19.02 10.97 26.15
N ILE A 130 18.60 9.96 26.94
CA ILE A 130 18.45 8.58 26.45
C ILE A 130 17.39 8.50 25.33
N ARG A 131 16.29 9.24 25.45
CA ARG A 131 15.25 9.30 24.40
C ARG A 131 15.81 9.92 23.11
N ARG A 132 16.52 11.05 23.21
CA ARG A 132 17.11 11.69 22.02
C ARG A 132 18.12 10.79 21.33
N LYS A 133 19.02 10.14 22.07
CA LYS A 133 19.99 9.19 21.49
C LYS A 133 19.32 8.01 20.79
N LYS A 134 18.23 7.49 21.37
CA LYS A 134 17.47 6.38 20.75
C LYS A 134 16.72 6.83 19.49
N ASP A 135 16.24 8.07 19.46
CA ASP A 135 15.58 8.63 18.29
C ASP A 135 16.60 8.87 17.17
N GLU A 136 17.78 9.43 17.49
CA GLU A 136 18.91 9.61 16.57
C GLU A 136 19.41 8.27 15.99
N GLU A 137 19.58 7.23 16.82
CA GLU A 137 19.98 5.90 16.35
C GLU A 137 18.95 5.27 15.40
N ARG A 138 17.65 5.49 15.63
CA ARG A 138 16.61 5.02 14.70
C ARG A 138 16.63 5.77 13.38
N GLU A 139 16.81 7.09 13.43
CA GLU A 139 16.93 7.89 12.21
C GLU A 139 18.17 7.47 11.40
N GLU A 140 19.30 7.19 12.04
CA GLU A 140 20.49 6.66 11.36
C GLU A 140 20.25 5.28 10.75
N GLN A 141 19.60 4.37 11.47
CA GLN A 141 19.24 3.04 10.95
C GLN A 141 18.27 3.13 9.77
N GLU A 142 17.25 3.99 9.86
CA GLU A 142 16.30 4.24 8.77
C GLU A 142 16.99 4.81 7.54
N ARG A 143 17.94 5.74 7.73
CA ARG A 143 18.75 6.30 6.63
C ARG A 143 19.63 5.25 5.96
N LEU A 144 20.30 4.40 6.75
CA LEU A 144 21.12 3.30 6.20
C LEU A 144 20.27 2.31 5.40
N LEU A 145 19.09 1.94 5.93
CA LEU A 145 18.17 1.05 5.23
C LEU A 145 17.57 1.70 3.97
N GLU A 146 17.28 2.99 3.99
CA GLU A 146 16.79 3.71 2.82
C GLU A 146 17.87 3.83 1.74
N GLU A 147 19.12 4.10 2.11
CA GLU A 147 20.26 4.13 1.20
C GLU A 147 20.53 2.73 0.60
N GLU A 148 20.45 1.67 1.41
CA GLU A 148 20.57 0.28 0.91
C GLU A 148 19.41 -0.10 -0.02
N ALA A 149 18.17 0.27 0.33
CA ALA A 149 17.00 0.00 -0.50
C ALA A 149 17.06 0.76 -1.83
N LYS A 150 17.55 2.01 -1.84
CA LYS A 150 17.78 2.78 -3.07
C LYS A 150 18.88 2.15 -3.91
N ALA A 151 19.98 1.71 -3.30
CA ALA A 151 21.06 1.02 -4.01
C ALA A 151 20.61 -0.32 -4.61
N ARG A 152 19.76 -1.07 -3.90
CA ARG A 152 19.15 -2.30 -4.44
C ARG A 152 18.21 -2.02 -5.60
N LYS A 153 17.34 -1.01 -5.48
CA LYS A 153 16.43 -0.62 -6.58
C LYS A 153 17.18 -0.17 -7.81
N ALA A 154 18.26 0.61 -7.65
CA ALA A 154 19.11 1.02 -8.78
C ALA A 154 19.75 -0.20 -9.47
N LYS A 155 20.27 -1.16 -8.71
CA LYS A 155 20.83 -2.41 -9.28
C LYS A 155 19.78 -3.28 -9.97
N GLU A 156 18.58 -3.36 -9.40
CA GLU A 156 17.45 -4.09 -9.99
C GLU A 156 16.94 -3.40 -11.27
N GLU A 157 16.92 -2.07 -11.31
CA GLU A 157 16.57 -1.29 -12.50
C GLU A 157 17.64 -1.39 -13.60
N GLU A 158 18.93 -1.35 -13.24
CA GLU A 158 20.04 -1.61 -14.18
C GLU A 158 19.98 -3.04 -14.74
N ALA A 159 19.72 -4.05 -13.89
CA ALA A 159 19.54 -5.43 -14.33
C ALA A 159 18.31 -5.58 -15.23
N ALA A 160 17.18 -4.99 -14.86
CA ALA A 160 15.97 -4.99 -15.66
C ALA A 160 16.16 -4.27 -16.99
N ALA A 161 16.95 -3.20 -17.05
CA ALA A 161 17.27 -2.50 -18.29
C ALA A 161 18.13 -3.36 -19.24
N LEU A 162 19.12 -4.08 -18.70
CA LEU A 162 19.93 -5.02 -19.48
C LEU A 162 19.11 -6.24 -19.94
N GLU A 163 18.22 -6.75 -19.09
CA GLU A 163 17.27 -7.80 -19.46
C GLU A 163 16.30 -7.32 -20.52
N PHE A 164 15.79 -6.09 -20.39
CA PHE A 164 14.92 -5.47 -21.38
C PHE A 164 15.64 -5.29 -22.72
N GLU A 165 16.90 -4.86 -22.73
CA GLU A 165 17.68 -4.74 -23.96
C GLU A 165 17.94 -6.10 -24.61
N LYS A 166 18.27 -7.12 -23.81
CA LYS A 166 18.42 -8.51 -24.26
C LYS A 166 17.10 -9.05 -24.86
N TRP A 167 15.98 -8.79 -24.19
CA TRP A 167 14.67 -9.22 -24.66
C TRP A 167 14.25 -8.40 -25.87
N LYS A 168 14.54 -7.12 -25.94
CA LYS A 168 14.31 -6.27 -27.11
C LYS A 168 15.13 -6.73 -28.32
N GLY A 169 16.35 -7.21 -28.10
CA GLY A 169 17.17 -7.85 -29.13
C GLY A 169 16.60 -9.20 -29.59
N ALA A 170 16.03 -9.98 -28.67
CA ALA A 170 15.31 -11.22 -28.99
C ALA A 170 13.89 -10.98 -29.56
N PHE A 171 13.32 -9.82 -29.29
CA PHE A 171 12.03 -9.31 -29.76
C PHE A 171 12.25 -8.33 -30.92
N SER A 172 13.36 -8.45 -31.66
CA SER A 172 13.39 -8.00 -33.04
C SER A 172 12.29 -8.77 -33.75
N VAL A 173 11.09 -8.19 -33.69
CA VAL A 173 9.93 -8.58 -34.49
C VAL A 173 10.46 -8.61 -35.90
N ASP A 174 10.46 -9.79 -36.51
CA ASP A 174 10.59 -9.93 -37.94
C ASP A 174 9.58 -8.96 -38.56
N ALA A 175 10.09 -7.80 -38.98
CA ALA A 175 9.43 -6.92 -39.94
C ALA A 175 9.49 -7.56 -41.34
N GLU A 176 9.84 -8.84 -41.42
CA GLU A 176 9.50 -9.75 -42.50
C GLU A 176 8.11 -10.30 -42.18
N GLY A 177 7.10 -9.53 -42.61
CA GLY A 177 5.78 -10.13 -42.81
C GLY A 177 5.98 -11.41 -43.61
N THR A 178 5.37 -12.49 -43.13
CA THR A 178 5.09 -13.68 -43.94
C THR A 178 4.72 -13.21 -45.34
N THR A 179 5.60 -13.48 -46.28
CA THR A 179 5.38 -13.08 -47.67
C THR A 179 4.01 -13.60 -48.08
N GLU A 180 3.14 -12.70 -48.56
CA GLU A 180 1.86 -13.08 -49.13
C GLU A 180 2.05 -14.15 -50.23
N ALA A 181 3.24 -14.27 -50.80
CA ALA A 181 3.64 -15.30 -51.75
C ALA A 181 3.67 -16.75 -51.20
N GLU A 182 4.03 -16.99 -49.93
CA GLU A 182 4.07 -18.36 -49.38
C GLU A 182 2.68 -18.83 -48.92
N VAL A 183 1.85 -17.90 -48.42
CA VAL A 183 0.44 -18.15 -48.09
C VAL A 183 -0.41 -18.27 -49.37
N GLU A 184 -0.17 -17.44 -50.40
CA GLU A 184 -0.79 -17.61 -51.72
C GLU A 184 -0.34 -18.89 -52.41
N GLY A 185 0.94 -19.29 -52.29
CA GLY A 185 1.45 -20.56 -52.83
C GLY A 185 0.75 -21.77 -52.23
N GLY A 186 0.57 -21.79 -50.90
CA GLY A 186 -0.21 -22.84 -50.22
C GLY A 186 -1.70 -22.82 -50.59
N ASN A 187 -2.30 -21.65 -50.76
CA ASN A 187 -3.70 -21.52 -51.18
C ASN A 187 -3.93 -21.97 -52.63
N GLN A 188 -3.00 -21.67 -53.53
CA GLN A 188 -3.03 -22.15 -54.92
C GLN A 188 -2.90 -23.68 -54.97
N ASP A 189 -2.00 -24.26 -54.18
CA ASP A 189 -1.81 -25.71 -54.10
C ASP A 189 -3.05 -26.44 -53.54
N LEU A 190 -3.71 -25.84 -52.54
CA LEU A 190 -5.00 -26.33 -52.01
C LEU A 190 -6.13 -26.25 -53.04
N LEU A 191 -6.16 -25.20 -53.87
CA LEU A 191 -7.16 -25.07 -54.94
C LEU A 191 -6.93 -26.08 -56.07
N THR A 192 -5.67 -26.34 -56.44
CA THR A 192 -5.35 -27.39 -57.43
C THR A 192 -5.74 -28.77 -56.93
N ALA A 193 -5.44 -29.09 -55.66
CA ALA A 193 -5.85 -30.33 -55.03
C ALA A 193 -7.38 -30.47 -54.96
N PHE A 194 -8.10 -29.37 -54.70
CA PHE A 194 -9.57 -29.33 -54.70
C PHE A 194 -10.16 -29.69 -56.07
N VAL A 195 -9.61 -29.13 -57.15
CA VAL A 195 -10.06 -29.40 -58.52
C VAL A 195 -9.74 -30.84 -58.94
N GLU A 196 -8.56 -31.35 -58.59
CA GLU A 196 -8.15 -32.72 -58.90
C GLU A 196 -9.02 -33.76 -58.18
N TYR A 197 -9.39 -33.48 -56.93
CA TYR A 197 -10.28 -34.34 -56.15
C TYR A 197 -11.68 -34.45 -56.78
N ILE A 198 -12.26 -33.33 -57.24
CA ILE A 198 -13.56 -33.33 -57.94
C ILE A 198 -13.45 -34.06 -59.29
N LYS A 199 -12.34 -33.90 -60.02
CA LYS A 199 -12.15 -34.57 -61.32
C LYS A 199 -12.02 -36.09 -61.18
N SER A 200 -11.36 -36.57 -60.13
CA SER A 200 -11.23 -38.01 -59.86
C SER A 200 -12.54 -38.63 -59.35
N HIS A 201 -13.33 -37.88 -58.59
CA HIS A 201 -14.59 -38.33 -58.02
C HIS A 201 -15.79 -37.65 -58.68
N LYS A 202 -16.35 -38.28 -59.72
CA LYS A 202 -17.44 -37.72 -60.55
C LYS A 202 -18.72 -37.33 -59.81
N CYS A 203 -19.03 -37.96 -58.68
CA CYS A 203 -20.13 -37.59 -57.79
C CYS A 203 -19.64 -37.66 -56.35
N VAL A 204 -19.56 -36.52 -55.67
CA VAL A 204 -19.20 -36.41 -54.25
C VAL A 204 -20.28 -35.60 -53.53
N PRO A 205 -20.81 -36.09 -52.40
CA PRO A 205 -21.70 -35.27 -51.58
C PRO A 205 -20.92 -34.10 -50.97
N LEU A 206 -21.54 -32.91 -50.94
CA LEU A 206 -20.86 -31.67 -50.52
C LEU A 206 -20.32 -31.71 -49.08
N GLU A 207 -20.90 -32.54 -48.22
CA GLU A 207 -20.48 -32.75 -46.84
C GLU A 207 -19.11 -33.45 -46.75
N ASP A 208 -18.87 -34.44 -47.60
CA ASP A 208 -17.60 -35.18 -47.63
C ASP A 208 -16.47 -34.33 -48.25
N LEU A 209 -16.80 -33.52 -49.27
CA LEU A 209 -15.85 -32.56 -49.84
C LEU A 209 -15.47 -31.47 -48.84
N ALA A 210 -16.43 -31.01 -48.04
CA ALA A 210 -16.19 -30.07 -46.96
C ALA A 210 -15.32 -30.67 -45.85
N ALA A 211 -15.52 -31.94 -45.52
CA ALA A 211 -14.72 -32.66 -44.52
C ALA A 211 -13.26 -32.83 -44.94
N GLU A 212 -13.00 -33.19 -46.21
CA GLU A 212 -11.65 -33.41 -46.74
C GLU A 212 -10.79 -32.13 -46.72
N PHE A 213 -11.37 -31.00 -47.14
CA PHE A 213 -10.67 -29.71 -47.20
C PHE A 213 -10.86 -28.84 -45.95
N LYS A 214 -11.58 -29.35 -44.94
CA LYS A 214 -11.93 -28.64 -43.69
C LYS A 214 -12.61 -27.29 -43.93
N LEU A 215 -13.46 -27.22 -44.95
CA LEU A 215 -14.19 -26.02 -45.34
C LEU A 215 -15.65 -26.10 -44.89
N ARG A 216 -16.33 -24.96 -44.88
CA ARG A 216 -17.80 -24.96 -44.72
C ARG A 216 -18.44 -25.44 -46.02
N THR A 217 -19.54 -26.20 -45.95
CA THR A 217 -20.28 -26.65 -47.15
C THR A 217 -20.67 -25.50 -48.08
N GLN A 218 -20.98 -24.32 -47.54
CA GLN A 218 -21.24 -23.09 -48.31
C GLN A 218 -20.00 -22.61 -49.09
N GLU A 219 -18.79 -22.77 -48.55
CA GLU A 219 -17.56 -22.40 -49.24
C GLU A 219 -17.27 -23.36 -50.40
N CYS A 220 -17.56 -24.66 -50.23
CA CYS A 220 -17.49 -25.63 -51.33
C CYS A 220 -18.43 -25.23 -52.48
N ILE A 221 -19.67 -24.83 -52.18
CA ILE A 221 -20.63 -24.34 -53.18
C ILE A 221 -20.09 -23.11 -53.90
N ASN A 222 -19.55 -22.13 -53.16
CA ASN A 222 -19.01 -20.90 -53.75
C ASN A 222 -17.78 -21.17 -54.65
N ARG A 223 -16.91 -22.11 -54.26
CA ARG A 223 -15.75 -22.51 -55.07
C ARG A 223 -16.17 -23.24 -56.34
N ILE A 224 -17.13 -24.18 -56.25
CA ILE A 224 -17.65 -24.91 -57.42
C ILE A 224 -18.33 -23.95 -58.41
N THR A 225 -19.22 -23.09 -57.92
CA THR A 225 -19.90 -22.09 -58.78
C THR A 225 -18.93 -21.12 -59.44
N SER A 226 -17.85 -20.75 -58.74
CA SER A 226 -16.77 -19.95 -59.34
C SER A 226 -16.06 -20.71 -60.46
N LEU A 227 -15.73 -21.99 -60.26
CA LEU A 227 -15.09 -22.83 -61.28
C LEU A 227 -16.00 -23.05 -62.50
N GLU A 228 -17.29 -23.30 -62.29
CA GLU A 228 -18.27 -23.43 -63.37
C GLU A 228 -18.40 -22.12 -64.17
N SER A 229 -18.41 -20.97 -63.49
CA SER A 229 -18.48 -19.67 -64.18
C SER A 229 -17.25 -19.41 -65.06
N MET A 230 -16.06 -19.82 -64.61
CA MET A 230 -14.81 -19.72 -65.36
C MET A 230 -14.79 -20.68 -66.54
N ASP A 231 -15.25 -21.92 -66.37
CA ASP A 231 -15.29 -22.92 -67.44
C ASP A 231 -16.29 -22.52 -68.53
N ILE A 232 -17.48 -22.04 -68.13
CA ILE A 232 -18.49 -21.51 -69.04
C ILE A 232 -17.95 -20.28 -69.79
N ALA A 233 -17.26 -19.36 -69.11
CA ALA A 233 -16.63 -18.22 -69.75
C ALA A 233 -15.53 -18.63 -70.75
N SER A 234 -14.72 -19.64 -70.41
CA SER A 234 -13.69 -20.17 -71.31
C SER A 234 -14.29 -20.82 -72.57
N ASN A 235 -15.38 -21.58 -72.41
CA ASN A 235 -16.03 -22.29 -73.49
C ASN A 235 -16.83 -21.33 -74.40
N ALA A 236 -17.40 -20.26 -73.83
CA ALA A 236 -18.05 -19.19 -74.58
C ALA A 236 -17.05 -18.38 -75.42
N ASN A 237 -15.85 -18.08 -74.88
CA ASN A 237 -14.82 -17.35 -75.62
C ASN A 237 -14.27 -18.16 -76.81
N CYS A 238 -14.14 -19.49 -76.63
CA CYS A 238 -13.67 -20.40 -77.67
C CYS A 238 -14.67 -20.54 -78.87
N HIS A 239 -15.95 -20.27 -78.65
CA HIS A 239 -16.97 -20.23 -79.71
C HIS A 239 -16.97 -18.91 -80.51
N SER A 240 -16.59 -17.79 -79.88
CA SER A 240 -16.51 -16.49 -80.55
C SER A 240 -15.31 -16.40 -81.50
N ASP A 241 -14.18 -17.03 -81.15
CA ASP A 241 -13.00 -17.03 -82.02
C ASP A 241 -13.18 -17.91 -83.27
N ARG A 242 -13.93 -19.02 -83.15
CA ARG A 242 -14.28 -19.87 -84.31
C ARG A 242 -15.25 -19.20 -85.28
N THR A 243 -16.14 -18.32 -84.82
CA THR A 243 -17.08 -17.60 -85.70
C THR A 243 -16.41 -16.44 -86.43
N ASN A 244 -15.39 -15.80 -85.83
CA ASN A 244 -14.59 -14.78 -86.51
C ASN A 244 -13.57 -15.34 -87.51
N ALA A 245 -13.11 -16.58 -87.34
CA ALA A 245 -12.20 -17.24 -88.29
C ALA A 245 -12.88 -17.70 -89.60
N GLN A 246 -14.21 -17.57 -89.72
CA GLN A 246 -14.97 -17.98 -90.91
C GLN A 246 -15.49 -16.80 -91.74
N ILE A 247 -15.13 -15.57 -91.35
CA ILE A 247 -15.53 -14.30 -92.02
C ILE A 247 -14.33 -13.60 -92.68
N LEU A 248 -13.13 -14.20 -92.67
CA LEU A 248 -11.98 -13.79 -93.49
C LEU A 248 -11.73 -14.80 -94.61
#